data_AF-A0A1F5AST3-F1
#
_entry.id   AF-A0A1F5AST3-F1
#
_cell.length_a   1.000
_cell.length_b   1.000
_cell.length_c   1.000
_cell.angle_alpha   90.00
_cell.angle_beta   90.00
_cell.angle_gamma   90.00
#
_symmetry.space_group_name_H-M   'P 1'
#
loop_
_entity.id
_entity.type
_entity.pdbx_description
1 polymer ?
#
loop_
_entity_poly.entity_id
_entity_poly.type
_entity_poly.pdbx_seq_one_letter_code
_entity_poly.pdbx_strand_id
1 'polypeptide(L)'
;MFDTALLPLTWRVTRRRLVASPLTLAAGLAFPAVIVWIGLGDSYETAAKFFFFLFPHVFLIAAQDMVRTDIDGGALENVLFLGGRFRRFLWAKNFVLAGAGGAYALLLFALFSAWGLALGEFRPVHAAQFGMGLLAGFYYIGLAGTLSYFLRAGSNTLVLLLAQSAALVGLLFSATSRTGFLDYAASGRFPGVGSKLLFGGLVAVLPNLVVSGRLSAFGAEVLAGLALSLFVQHRLVRALELEK
;
A
#
# COMPACT_ATOMS: atom_id res chain seq x y z
N MET A 1 14.30 11.23 -18.56
CA MET A 1 13.13 11.91 -19.15
C MET A 1 11.89 11.06 -18.92
N PHE A 2 10.85 11.62 -18.29
CA PHE A 2 9.52 10.99 -18.30
C PHE A 2 8.97 11.04 -19.74
N ASP A 3 8.51 9.90 -20.23
CA ASP A 3 7.92 9.78 -21.56
C ASP A 3 6.41 9.97 -21.41
N THR A 4 5.94 11.21 -21.54
CA THR A 4 4.54 11.60 -21.27
C THR A 4 3.55 10.87 -22.16
N ALA A 5 3.98 10.41 -23.34
CA ALA A 5 3.17 9.59 -24.24
C ALA A 5 2.89 8.17 -23.72
N LEU A 6 3.72 7.63 -22.83
CA LEU A 6 3.48 6.32 -22.21
C LEU A 6 2.36 6.37 -21.15
N LEU A 7 2.22 7.47 -20.41
CA LEU A 7 1.24 7.58 -19.32
C LEU A 7 -0.22 7.31 -19.77
N PRO A 8 -0.74 7.90 -20.88
CA PRO A 8 -2.08 7.59 -21.38
C PRO A 8 -2.26 6.12 -21.78
N LEU A 9 -1.22 5.49 -22.35
CA LEU A 9 -1.27 4.09 -22.79
C LEU A 9 -1.27 3.15 -21.58
N THR A 10 -0.36 3.36 -20.62
CA THR A 10 -0.32 2.63 -19.35
C THR A 10 -1.62 2.82 -18.56
N TRP A 11 -2.22 4.01 -18.57
CA TRP A 11 -3.53 4.25 -17.96
C TRP A 11 -4.65 3.43 -18.62
N ARG A 12 -4.73 3.37 -19.96
CA ARG A 12 -5.75 2.57 -20.66
C ARG A 12 -5.68 1.09 -20.29
N VAL A 13 -4.47 0.52 -20.23
CA VAL A 13 -4.25 -0.88 -19.83
C VAL A 13 -4.61 -1.08 -18.35
N THR A 14 -4.08 -0.24 -17.47
CA THR A 14 -4.27 -0.35 -16.02
C THR A 14 -5.73 -0.12 -15.60
N ARG A 15 -6.43 0.86 -16.19
CA ARG A 15 -7.85 1.13 -15.96
C ARG A 15 -8.71 -0.08 -16.32
N ARG A 16 -8.49 -0.70 -17.49
CA ARG A 16 -9.25 -1.91 -17.88
C ARG A 16 -9.12 -2.98 -16.81
N ARG A 17 -7.91 -3.22 -16.31
CA ARG A 17 -7.62 -4.21 -15.26
C ARG A 17 -8.30 -3.87 -13.92
N LEU A 18 -8.21 -2.63 -13.45
CA LEU A 18 -8.84 -2.19 -12.18
C LEU A 18 -10.37 -2.24 -12.23
N VAL A 19 -10.97 -1.91 -13.37
CA VAL A 19 -12.44 -1.86 -13.54
C VAL A 19 -13.05 -3.20 -13.93
N ALA A 20 -12.34 -4.06 -14.67
CA ALA A 20 -12.84 -5.37 -15.09
C ALA A 20 -12.68 -6.47 -14.03
N SER A 21 -11.89 -6.24 -12.97
CA SER A 21 -11.71 -7.19 -11.87
C SER A 21 -12.87 -7.09 -10.86
N PRO A 22 -13.75 -8.11 -10.76
CA PRO A 22 -14.88 -8.07 -9.82
C PRO A 22 -14.41 -8.03 -8.37
N LEU A 23 -13.27 -8.67 -8.07
CA LEU A 23 -12.64 -8.67 -6.74
C LEU A 23 -12.12 -7.27 -6.38
N THR A 24 -11.54 -6.53 -7.33
CA THR A 24 -11.06 -5.16 -7.10
C THR A 24 -12.22 -4.20 -6.86
N LEU A 25 -13.31 -4.33 -7.62
CA LEU A 25 -14.55 -3.56 -7.39
C LEU A 25 -15.20 -3.92 -6.05
N ALA A 26 -15.34 -5.20 -5.74
CA ALA A 26 -15.95 -5.67 -4.50
C ALA A 26 -15.15 -5.22 -3.29
N ALA A 27 -13.81 -5.36 -3.29
CA ALA A 27 -12.97 -4.89 -2.20
C ALA A 27 -12.98 -3.35 -2.09
N GLY A 28 -13.02 -2.64 -3.22
CA GLY A 28 -13.18 -1.19 -3.27
C GLY A 28 -14.48 -0.71 -2.64
N LEU A 29 -15.61 -1.40 -2.86
CA LEU A 29 -16.90 -1.04 -2.27
C LEU A 29 -17.06 -1.55 -0.81
N ALA A 30 -16.51 -2.72 -0.50
CA ALA A 30 -16.57 -3.30 0.84
C ALA A 30 -15.83 -2.47 1.87
N PHE A 31 -14.68 -1.87 1.51
CA PHE A 31 -13.92 -1.01 2.42
C PHE A 31 -14.74 0.16 3.01
N PRO A 32 -15.28 1.11 2.23
CA PRO A 32 -16.10 2.19 2.78
C PRO A 32 -17.39 1.68 3.43
N ALA A 33 -18.01 0.60 2.91
CA ALA A 33 -19.20 0.03 3.53
C ALA A 33 -18.94 -0.49 4.97
N VAL A 34 -17.81 -1.17 5.20
CA VAL A 34 -17.39 -1.63 6.53
C VAL A 34 -17.09 -0.44 7.46
N ILE A 35 -16.42 0.61 6.96
CA ILE A 35 -16.14 1.80 7.78
C ILE A 35 -17.42 2.55 8.17
N VAL A 36 -18.38 2.69 7.25
CA VAL A 36 -19.69 3.29 7.54
C VAL A 36 -20.45 2.42 8.55
N TRP A 37 -20.48 1.09 8.37
CA TRP A 37 -21.14 0.17 9.29
C TRP A 37 -20.56 0.25 10.71
N ILE A 38 -19.23 0.30 10.86
CA ILE A 38 -18.56 0.49 12.15
C ILE A 38 -18.94 1.84 12.78
N GLY A 39 -18.92 2.92 12.01
CA GLY A 39 -19.19 4.26 12.56
C GLY A 39 -20.66 4.53 12.88
N LEU A 40 -21.59 3.84 12.23
CA LEU A 40 -23.01 3.86 12.58
C LEU A 40 -23.35 2.90 13.74
N GLY A 41 -22.55 1.83 13.93
CA GLY A 41 -22.77 0.82 14.98
C GLY A 41 -22.08 1.11 16.32
N ASP A 42 -20.99 1.89 16.32
CA ASP A 42 -20.23 2.25 17.52
C ASP A 42 -19.96 3.76 17.60
N SER A 43 -18.96 4.27 16.86
CA SER A 43 -18.62 5.70 16.86
C SER A 43 -17.76 6.11 15.66
N TYR A 44 -17.80 7.42 15.31
CA TYR A 44 -16.90 7.98 14.31
C TYR A 44 -15.42 7.86 14.72
N GLU A 45 -15.07 8.01 16.01
CA GLU A 45 -13.69 7.78 16.47
C GLU A 45 -13.22 6.34 16.20
N THR A 46 -14.06 5.33 16.45
CA THR A 46 -13.70 3.93 16.13
C THR A 46 -13.61 3.72 14.63
N ALA A 47 -14.57 4.23 13.85
CA ALA A 47 -14.51 4.20 12.38
C ALA A 47 -13.23 4.84 11.84
N ALA A 48 -12.77 5.95 12.43
CA ALA A 48 -11.52 6.61 12.05
C ALA A 48 -10.30 5.70 12.30
N LYS A 49 -10.22 5.04 13.47
CA LYS A 49 -9.12 4.10 13.77
C LYS A 49 -9.05 2.97 12.73
N PHE A 50 -10.20 2.36 12.38
CA PHE A 50 -10.25 1.32 11.35
C PHE A 50 -9.98 1.86 9.95
N PHE A 51 -10.52 3.02 9.58
CA PHE A 51 -10.29 3.67 8.28
C PHE A 51 -8.79 3.91 8.07
N PHE A 52 -8.15 4.58 9.01
CA PHE A 52 -6.73 4.95 8.91
C PHE A 52 -5.79 3.73 8.95
N PHE A 53 -6.14 2.67 9.67
CA PHE A 53 -5.36 1.44 9.70
C PHE A 53 -5.55 0.56 8.45
N LEU A 54 -6.77 0.49 7.90
CA LEU A 54 -7.10 -0.42 6.80
C LEU A 54 -6.90 0.20 5.41
N PHE A 55 -7.04 1.51 5.22
CA PHE A 55 -6.98 2.11 3.88
C PHE A 55 -5.68 1.87 3.09
N PRO A 56 -4.48 1.70 3.67
CA PRO A 56 -3.29 1.46 2.86
C PRO A 56 -3.36 0.15 2.05
N HIS A 57 -4.16 -0.84 2.48
CA HIS A 57 -4.40 -2.07 1.71
C HIS A 57 -5.12 -1.84 0.38
N VAL A 58 -5.79 -0.70 0.20
CA VAL A 58 -6.37 -0.30 -1.10
C VAL A 58 -5.30 -0.24 -2.19
N PHE A 59 -4.09 0.22 -1.83
CA PHE A 59 -2.94 0.25 -2.73
C PHE A 59 -2.37 -1.15 -2.98
N LEU A 60 -2.40 -2.03 -1.97
CA LEU A 60 -2.02 -3.43 -2.08
C LEU A 60 -2.95 -4.21 -3.04
N ILE A 61 -4.26 -3.96 -2.97
CA ILE A 61 -5.26 -4.51 -3.91
C ILE A 61 -5.02 -3.96 -5.33
N ALA A 62 -4.75 -2.66 -5.47
CA ALA A 62 -4.45 -2.04 -6.77
C ALA A 62 -3.16 -2.61 -7.42
N ALA A 63 -2.21 -3.10 -6.61
CA ALA A 63 -0.93 -3.64 -7.04
C ALA A 63 -0.97 -5.09 -7.58
N GLN A 64 -2.14 -5.74 -7.70
CA GLN A 64 -2.30 -7.09 -8.27
C GLN A 64 -1.38 -8.12 -7.58
N ASP A 65 -0.35 -8.76 -8.16
CA ASP A 65 0.32 -8.73 -9.48
C ASP A 65 0.62 -7.37 -10.14
N MET A 66 1.90 -7.06 -10.31
CA MET A 66 2.34 -5.88 -11.05
C MET A 66 2.73 -6.13 -12.50
N VAL A 67 3.04 -7.37 -12.89
CA VAL A 67 3.81 -7.64 -14.13
C VAL A 67 3.13 -8.66 -15.02
N ARG A 68 2.64 -9.77 -14.47
CA ARG A 68 2.19 -10.93 -15.25
C ARG A 68 0.93 -10.63 -16.06
N THR A 69 -0.02 -9.85 -15.54
CA THR A 69 -1.26 -9.52 -16.26
C THR A 69 -1.01 -8.78 -17.58
N ASP A 70 0.15 -8.13 -17.71
CA ASP A 70 0.54 -7.41 -18.92
C ASP A 70 1.35 -8.30 -19.87
N ILE A 71 2.05 -9.33 -19.33
CA ILE A 71 2.73 -10.38 -20.11
C ILE A 71 1.68 -11.27 -20.77
N ASP A 72 0.85 -11.94 -19.95
CA ASP A 72 -0.15 -12.92 -20.39
C ASP A 72 -1.24 -12.27 -21.29
N GLY A 73 -1.43 -10.95 -21.19
CA GLY A 73 -2.41 -10.20 -21.98
C GLY A 73 -1.91 -9.61 -23.30
N GLY A 74 -0.67 -9.89 -23.74
CA GLY A 74 -0.09 -9.33 -24.98
C GLY A 74 0.11 -7.81 -24.98
N ALA A 75 -0.15 -7.15 -23.85
CA ALA A 75 0.07 -5.71 -23.68
C ALA A 75 1.56 -5.39 -23.65
N LEU A 76 2.38 -6.29 -23.09
CA LEU A 76 3.84 -6.21 -23.18
C LEU A 76 4.31 -6.26 -24.63
N GLU A 77 3.78 -7.15 -25.46
CA GLU A 77 4.24 -7.32 -26.85
C GLU A 77 4.06 -6.02 -27.65
N ASN A 78 2.87 -5.41 -27.58
CA ASN A 78 2.61 -4.11 -28.22
C ASN A 78 3.52 -2.98 -27.72
N VAL A 79 4.00 -3.03 -26.47
CA VAL A 79 4.90 -2.03 -25.88
C VAL A 79 6.40 -2.35 -26.13
N LEU A 80 6.76 -3.64 -26.23
CA LEU A 80 8.09 -4.13 -26.58
C LEU A 80 8.41 -3.83 -28.05
N PHE A 81 7.48 -4.15 -28.96
CA PHE A 81 7.64 -3.94 -30.41
C PHE A 81 7.70 -2.46 -30.82
N LEU A 82 7.20 -1.52 -30.01
CA LEU A 82 7.32 -0.06 -30.25
C LEU A 82 8.67 0.55 -29.79
N GLY A 83 9.73 -0.27 -29.72
CA GLY A 83 11.12 0.18 -29.61
C GLY A 83 11.77 -0.03 -28.24
N GLY A 84 11.53 -1.18 -27.58
CA GLY A 84 12.30 -1.59 -26.40
C GLY A 84 12.11 -0.71 -25.17
N ARG A 85 10.94 -0.08 -24.99
CA ARG A 85 10.68 0.88 -23.89
C ARG A 85 10.22 0.22 -22.58
N PHE A 86 10.50 -1.07 -22.39
CA PHE A 86 9.95 -1.89 -21.30
C PHE A 86 10.19 -1.29 -19.91
N ARG A 87 11.41 -0.81 -19.62
CA ARG A 87 11.72 -0.12 -18.36
C ARG A 87 10.86 1.10 -18.09
N ARG A 88 10.57 1.90 -19.12
CA ARG A 88 9.77 3.13 -18.97
C ARG A 88 8.30 2.81 -18.71
N PHE A 89 7.77 1.75 -19.33
CA PHE A 89 6.40 1.29 -19.11
C PHE A 89 6.17 0.81 -17.67
N LEU A 90 7.06 -0.02 -17.14
CA LEU A 90 6.96 -0.51 -15.76
C LEU A 90 7.04 0.62 -14.72
N TRP A 91 7.94 1.58 -14.92
CA TRP A 91 8.00 2.80 -14.10
C TRP A 91 6.71 3.61 -14.21
N ALA A 92 6.21 3.85 -15.42
CA ALA A 92 4.93 4.54 -15.63
C ALA A 92 3.77 3.81 -14.94
N LYS A 93 3.78 2.47 -14.86
CA LYS A 93 2.72 1.68 -14.21
C LYS A 93 2.70 1.89 -12.70
N ASN A 94 3.85 1.93 -12.04
CA ASN A 94 3.93 2.31 -10.62
C ASN A 94 3.31 3.71 -10.38
N PHE A 95 3.64 4.71 -11.21
CA PHE A 95 3.06 6.05 -11.09
C PHE A 95 1.56 6.09 -11.37
N VAL A 96 1.08 5.36 -12.37
CA VAL A 96 -0.34 5.27 -12.70
C VAL A 96 -1.14 4.61 -11.57
N LEU A 97 -0.62 3.55 -10.94
CA LEU A 97 -1.27 2.92 -9.78
C LEU A 97 -1.20 3.78 -8.52
N ALA A 98 -0.07 4.44 -8.26
CA ALA A 98 0.06 5.38 -7.16
C ALA A 98 -0.90 6.57 -7.32
N GLY A 99 -1.06 7.08 -8.54
CA GLY A 99 -2.03 8.12 -8.87
C GLY A 99 -3.49 7.65 -8.76
N ALA A 100 -3.82 6.46 -9.26
CA ALA A 100 -5.17 5.91 -9.19
C ALA A 100 -5.59 5.58 -7.74
N GLY A 101 -4.73 4.88 -7.00
CA GLY A 101 -4.92 4.59 -5.59
C GLY A 101 -4.95 5.87 -4.74
N GLY A 102 -4.07 6.83 -5.03
CA GLY A 102 -4.03 8.13 -4.36
C GLY A 102 -5.28 8.98 -4.59
N ALA A 103 -5.78 9.05 -5.83
CA ALA A 103 -7.02 9.76 -6.15
C ALA A 103 -8.25 9.13 -5.47
N TYR A 104 -8.30 7.80 -5.45
CA TYR A 104 -9.38 7.07 -4.77
C TYR A 104 -9.29 7.20 -3.24
N ALA A 105 -8.09 7.10 -2.66
CA ALA A 105 -7.86 7.33 -1.23
C ALA A 105 -8.20 8.78 -0.82
N LEU A 106 -7.88 9.77 -1.67
CA LEU A 106 -8.25 11.17 -1.46
C LEU A 106 -9.77 11.38 -1.49
N LEU A 107 -10.48 10.75 -2.43
CA LEU A 107 -11.94 10.77 -2.48
C LEU A 107 -12.55 10.19 -1.20
N LEU A 108 -12.08 9.02 -0.76
CA LEU A 108 -12.56 8.40 0.48
C LEU A 108 -12.24 9.24 1.71
N PHE A 109 -11.03 9.82 1.80
CA PHE A 109 -10.66 10.70 2.90
C PHE A 109 -11.45 12.00 2.91
N ALA A 110 -11.78 12.57 1.74
CA ALA A 110 -12.64 13.75 1.64
C ALA A 110 -14.07 13.46 2.13
N LEU A 111 -14.65 12.32 1.72
CA LEU A 111 -15.97 11.87 2.21
C LEU A 111 -15.95 11.60 3.72
N PHE A 112 -14.93 10.91 4.23
CA PHE A 112 -14.78 10.62 5.65
C PHE A 112 -14.55 11.88 6.50
N SER A 113 -13.81 12.86 5.96
CA SER A 113 -13.60 14.16 6.60
C SER A 113 -14.88 15.00 6.61
N ALA A 114 -15.66 14.99 5.52
CA ALA A 114 -16.96 15.67 5.45
C ALA A 114 -17.95 15.09 6.47
N TRP A 115 -17.97 13.76 6.65
CA TRP A 115 -18.77 13.10 7.70
C TRP A 115 -18.33 13.53 9.10
N GLY A 116 -17.02 13.50 9.40
CA GLY A 116 -16.49 13.94 10.68
C GLY A 116 -16.74 15.42 10.97
N LEU A 117 -16.68 16.28 9.96
CA LEU A 117 -16.99 17.71 10.08
C LEU A 117 -18.47 17.94 10.36
N ALA A 118 -19.37 17.19 9.71
CA ALA A 118 -20.81 17.26 9.96
C ALA A 118 -21.19 16.80 11.38
N LEU A 119 -20.43 15.88 11.98
CA LEU A 119 -20.58 15.45 13.37
C LEU A 119 -19.85 16.36 14.38
N GLY A 120 -19.00 17.28 13.93
CA GLY A 120 -18.11 18.06 14.81
C GLY A 120 -16.95 17.25 15.42
N GLU A 121 -16.76 15.99 15.00
CA GLU A 121 -15.73 15.07 15.53
C GLU A 121 -14.41 15.08 14.75
N PHE A 122 -14.32 15.80 13.62
CA PHE A 122 -13.11 15.85 12.81
C PHE A 122 -11.90 16.43 13.56
N ARG A 123 -10.81 15.66 13.63
CA ARG A 123 -9.55 16.06 14.28
C ARG A 123 -8.46 16.37 13.23
N PRO A 124 -7.72 17.50 13.32
CA PRO A 124 -6.64 17.83 12.38
C PRO A 124 -5.55 16.74 12.24
N VAL A 125 -5.35 15.92 13.28
CA VAL A 125 -4.41 14.78 13.26
C VAL A 125 -4.72 13.78 12.14
N HIS A 126 -5.97 13.68 11.70
CA HIS A 126 -6.40 12.82 10.61
C HIS A 126 -5.71 13.14 9.28
N ALA A 127 -5.32 14.40 9.02
CA ALA A 127 -4.55 14.76 7.83
C ALA A 127 -3.13 14.18 7.87
N ALA A 128 -2.49 14.16 9.06
CA ALA A 128 -1.18 13.53 9.24
C ALA A 128 -1.29 11.99 9.14
N GLN A 129 -2.36 11.39 9.70
CA GLN A 129 -2.64 9.96 9.56
C GLN A 129 -2.87 9.58 8.09
N PHE A 130 -3.62 10.38 7.34
CA PHE A 130 -3.80 10.19 5.90
C PHE A 130 -2.45 10.25 5.15
N GLY A 131 -1.61 11.24 5.42
CA GLY A 131 -0.26 11.32 4.82
C GLY A 131 0.61 10.09 5.12
N MET A 132 0.59 9.61 6.36
CA MET A 132 1.33 8.41 6.79
C MET A 132 0.80 7.13 6.12
N GLY A 133 -0.52 7.00 5.95
CA GLY A 133 -1.10 5.85 5.27
C GLY A 133 -0.95 5.90 3.74
N LEU A 134 -0.86 7.09 3.13
CA LEU A 134 -0.44 7.22 1.73
C LEU A 134 0.99 6.72 1.54
N LEU A 135 1.90 7.04 2.46
CA LEU A 135 3.27 6.54 2.45
C LEU A 135 3.32 5.00 2.57
N ALA A 136 2.54 4.41 3.48
CA ALA A 136 2.37 2.96 3.58
C ALA A 136 1.75 2.34 2.31
N GLY A 137 0.79 3.01 1.68
CA GLY A 137 0.18 2.60 0.42
C GLY A 137 1.17 2.59 -0.76
N PHE A 138 2.00 3.64 -0.88
CA PHE A 138 3.06 3.68 -1.88
C PHE A 138 4.14 2.62 -1.62
N TYR A 139 4.48 2.38 -0.34
CA TYR A 139 5.35 1.28 0.06
C TYR A 139 4.82 -0.07 -0.44
N TYR A 140 3.51 -0.35 -0.30
CA TYR A 140 2.92 -1.57 -0.86
C TYR A 140 3.04 -1.68 -2.37
N ILE A 141 2.85 -0.59 -3.14
CA ILE A 141 3.05 -0.63 -4.60
C ILE A 141 4.51 -0.96 -4.95
N GLY A 142 5.48 -0.31 -4.29
CA GLY A 142 6.90 -0.57 -4.51
C GLY A 142 7.30 -2.01 -4.16
N LEU A 143 6.85 -2.49 -3.00
CA LEU A 143 7.15 -3.84 -2.51
C LEU A 143 6.48 -4.92 -3.36
N ALA A 144 5.19 -4.78 -3.67
CA ALA A 144 4.46 -5.69 -4.55
C ALA A 144 5.04 -5.70 -5.98
N GLY A 145 5.52 -4.54 -6.46
CA GLY A 145 6.29 -4.42 -7.70
C GLY A 145 7.58 -5.23 -7.66
N THR A 146 8.39 -5.07 -6.62
CA THR A 146 9.64 -5.81 -6.42
C THR A 146 9.40 -7.32 -6.31
N LEU A 147 8.39 -7.73 -5.55
CA LEU A 147 8.04 -9.14 -5.35
C LEU A 147 7.52 -9.82 -6.64
N SER A 148 6.93 -9.07 -7.58
CA SER A 148 6.42 -9.62 -8.85
C SER A 148 7.52 -10.13 -9.80
N TYR A 149 8.80 -9.86 -9.53
CA TYR A 149 9.93 -10.45 -10.27
C TYR A 149 10.28 -11.85 -9.79
N PHE A 150 9.92 -12.19 -8.54
CA PHE A 150 10.23 -13.47 -7.90
C PHE A 150 9.00 -14.37 -7.79
N LEU A 151 7.81 -13.77 -7.65
CA LEU A 151 6.55 -14.46 -7.36
C LEU A 151 5.59 -14.39 -8.55
N ARG A 152 5.03 -15.54 -8.93
CA ARG A 152 4.15 -15.68 -10.12
C ARG A 152 2.67 -15.44 -9.76
N ALA A 153 1.84 -15.14 -10.75
CA ALA A 153 0.37 -15.21 -10.66
C ALA A 153 -0.32 -14.30 -9.61
N GLY A 154 0.29 -13.19 -9.20
CA GLY A 154 -0.29 -12.34 -8.14
C GLY A 154 -0.12 -12.89 -6.73
N SER A 155 0.68 -13.95 -6.55
CA SER A 155 1.03 -14.47 -5.22
C SER A 155 1.88 -13.48 -4.39
N ASN A 156 2.43 -12.42 -4.99
CA ASN A 156 3.07 -11.31 -4.27
C ASN A 156 2.15 -10.71 -3.19
N THR A 157 0.92 -10.36 -3.56
CA THR A 157 -0.05 -9.76 -2.63
C THR A 157 -0.57 -10.77 -1.62
N LEU A 158 -0.74 -12.03 -2.03
CA LEU A 158 -1.10 -13.11 -1.10
C LEU A 158 0.00 -13.39 -0.08
N VAL A 159 1.27 -13.38 -0.47
CA VAL A 159 2.42 -13.52 0.45
C VAL A 159 2.49 -12.34 1.43
N LEU A 160 2.23 -11.11 0.98
CA LEU A 160 2.15 -9.95 1.87
C LEU A 160 0.99 -10.06 2.87
N LEU A 161 -0.19 -10.47 2.43
CA LEU A 161 -1.35 -10.69 3.30
C LEU A 161 -1.10 -11.84 4.31
N LEU A 162 -0.44 -12.93 3.90
CA LEU A 162 -0.05 -14.01 4.81
C LEU A 162 0.98 -13.56 5.84
N ALA A 163 2.01 -12.81 5.41
CA ALA A 163 3.01 -12.25 6.32
C ALA A 163 2.37 -11.27 7.33
N GLN A 164 1.42 -10.45 6.89
CA GLN A 164 0.64 -9.56 7.75
C GLN A 164 -0.28 -10.31 8.72
N SER A 165 -0.89 -11.40 8.26
CA SER A 165 -1.72 -12.27 9.10
C SER A 165 -0.87 -12.93 10.19
N ALA A 166 0.31 -13.45 9.84
CA ALA A 166 1.27 -14.00 10.79
C ALA A 166 1.79 -12.93 11.77
N ALA A 167 2.08 -11.72 11.29
CA ALA A 167 2.47 -10.58 12.11
C ALA A 167 1.36 -10.16 13.10
N LEU A 168 0.10 -10.14 12.67
CA LEU A 168 -1.06 -9.85 13.52
C LEU A 168 -1.25 -10.93 14.59
N VAL A 169 -1.14 -12.21 14.22
CA VAL A 169 -1.20 -13.34 15.16
C VAL A 169 -0.04 -13.27 16.17
N GLY A 170 1.18 -12.95 15.72
CA GLY A 170 2.33 -12.72 16.60
C GLY A 170 2.13 -11.53 17.55
N LEU A 171 1.51 -10.44 17.09
CA LEU A 171 1.10 -9.33 17.95
C LEU A 171 0.10 -9.79 19.01
N LEU A 172 -0.95 -10.52 18.64
CA LEU A 172 -1.96 -11.04 19.57
C LEU A 172 -1.33 -11.96 20.64
N PHE A 173 -0.43 -12.86 20.25
CA PHE A 173 0.33 -13.67 21.21
C PHE A 173 1.27 -12.83 22.10
N SER A 174 1.72 -11.66 21.66
CA SER A 174 2.50 -10.75 22.51
C SER A 174 1.67 -10.05 23.60
N ALA A 175 0.33 -10.06 23.51
CA ALA A 175 -0.57 -9.45 24.49
C ALA A 175 -0.48 -10.08 25.89
N THR A 176 -0.02 -11.33 25.98
CA THR A 176 0.10 -12.07 27.24
C THR A 176 1.44 -11.83 27.95
N SER A 177 2.37 -11.09 27.33
CA SER A 177 3.64 -10.67 27.93
C SER A 177 3.49 -9.33 28.64
N ARG A 178 4.18 -9.13 29.77
CA ARG A 178 4.27 -7.83 30.47
C ARG A 178 5.06 -6.75 29.72
N THR A 179 5.73 -7.12 28.62
CA THR A 179 6.54 -6.25 27.76
C THR A 179 6.43 -6.68 26.30
N GLY A 180 5.19 -6.80 25.82
CA GLY A 180 4.86 -7.27 24.47
C GLY A 180 5.12 -6.23 23.37
N PHE A 181 5.15 -6.68 22.11
CA PHE A 181 5.17 -5.75 20.96
C PHE A 181 3.91 -4.90 20.87
N LEU A 182 2.77 -5.39 21.38
CA LEU A 182 1.56 -4.58 21.56
C LEU A 182 1.75 -3.43 22.56
N ASP A 183 2.48 -3.62 23.65
CA ASP A 183 2.76 -2.54 24.61
C ASP A 183 3.63 -1.45 23.98
N TYR A 184 4.60 -1.85 23.14
CA TYR A 184 5.41 -0.88 22.38
C TYR A 184 4.58 -0.16 21.31
N ALA A 185 3.68 -0.87 20.62
CA ALA A 185 2.76 -0.26 19.65
C ALA A 185 1.79 0.74 20.32
N ALA A 186 1.25 0.38 21.49
CA ALA A 186 0.32 1.22 22.23
C ALA A 186 1.01 2.41 22.89
N SER A 187 2.18 2.22 23.50
CA SER A 187 2.88 3.29 24.24
C SER A 187 3.78 4.17 23.37
N GLY A 188 4.26 3.68 22.23
CA GLY A 188 5.33 4.30 21.44
C GLY A 188 6.71 4.29 22.15
N ARG A 189 6.83 3.64 23.31
CA ARG A 189 8.06 3.59 24.13
C ARG A 189 8.72 2.23 23.98
N PHE A 190 10.03 2.24 23.76
CA PHE A 190 10.83 1.04 23.53
C PHE A 190 11.96 0.98 24.57
N PRO A 191 12.18 -0.17 25.24
CA PRO A 191 13.19 -0.28 26.30
C PRO A 191 14.64 -0.25 25.80
N GLY A 192 14.90 -0.33 24.49
CA GLY A 192 16.24 -0.24 23.94
C GLY A 192 16.26 -0.23 22.41
N VAL A 193 17.46 -0.23 21.82
CA VAL A 193 17.64 -0.25 20.36
C VAL A 193 17.19 -1.58 19.75
N GLY A 194 17.46 -2.71 20.41
CA GLY A 194 17.06 -4.03 19.92
C GLY A 194 15.55 -4.20 19.73
N SER A 195 14.74 -3.72 20.68
CA SER A 195 13.28 -3.75 20.57
C SER A 195 12.74 -2.78 19.52
N LYS A 196 13.40 -1.63 19.30
CA LYS A 196 13.10 -0.75 18.15
C LYS A 196 13.36 -1.47 16.81
N LEU A 197 14.51 -2.13 16.65
CA LEU A 197 14.86 -2.83 15.41
C LEU A 197 13.91 -4.01 15.11
N LEU A 198 13.56 -4.80 16.13
CA LEU A 198 12.57 -5.88 15.98
C LEU A 198 11.19 -5.34 15.59
N PHE A 199 10.77 -4.21 16.19
CA PHE A 199 9.53 -3.55 15.82
C PHE A 199 9.58 -2.88 14.44
N GLY A 200 10.73 -2.36 14.01
CA GLY A 200 10.97 -1.89 12.64
C GLY A 200 10.80 -3.02 11.62
N GLY A 201 11.30 -4.22 11.94
CA GLY A 201 11.03 -5.44 11.17
C GLY A 201 9.53 -5.78 11.07
N LEU A 202 8.79 -5.62 12.17
CA LEU A 202 7.33 -5.77 12.17
C LEU A 202 6.64 -4.69 11.32
N VAL A 203 7.08 -3.43 11.39
CA VAL A 203 6.56 -2.31 10.58
C VAL A 203 6.87 -2.50 9.09
N ALA A 204 7.99 -3.14 8.72
CA ALA A 204 8.27 -3.48 7.32
C ALA A 204 7.23 -4.48 6.76
N VAL A 205 6.72 -5.40 7.58
CA VAL A 205 5.66 -6.35 7.18
C VAL A 205 4.27 -5.70 7.24
N LEU A 206 4.00 -4.95 8.31
CA LEU A 206 2.72 -4.30 8.61
C LEU A 206 2.89 -2.77 8.75
N PRO A 207 3.17 -2.05 7.64
CA PRO A 207 3.47 -0.61 7.66
C PRO A 207 2.29 0.23 8.16
N ASN A 208 1.06 -0.28 8.12
CA ASN A 208 -0.14 0.37 8.63
C ASN A 208 -0.04 0.81 10.10
N LEU A 209 0.83 0.17 10.90
CA LEU A 209 1.08 0.52 12.30
C LEU A 209 1.52 1.98 12.48
N VAL A 210 2.25 2.56 11.51
CA VAL A 210 2.75 3.95 11.58
C VAL A 210 1.63 5.00 11.61
N VAL A 211 0.42 4.61 11.21
CA VAL A 211 -0.76 5.49 11.15
C VAL A 211 -1.40 5.71 12.53
N SER A 212 -1.00 4.95 13.55
CA SER A 212 -1.45 5.11 14.95
C SER A 212 -1.01 6.43 15.62
N GLY A 213 -0.26 7.30 14.92
CA GLY A 213 0.21 8.60 15.39
C GLY A 213 1.41 8.52 16.33
N ARG A 214 1.37 7.60 17.31
CA ARG A 214 2.47 7.32 18.26
C ARG A 214 3.69 6.66 17.61
N LEU A 215 3.50 6.03 16.45
CA LEU A 215 4.52 5.32 15.67
C LEU A 215 4.96 6.09 14.42
N SER A 216 4.61 7.37 14.30
CA SER A 216 4.97 8.23 13.15
C SER A 216 6.47 8.34 12.90
N ALA A 217 7.31 8.17 13.92
CA ALA A 217 8.77 8.10 13.79
C ALA A 217 9.24 6.97 12.85
N PHE A 218 8.52 5.85 12.80
CA PHE A 218 8.79 4.74 11.87
C PHE A 218 8.39 5.06 10.42
N GLY A 219 7.77 6.21 10.14
CA GLY A 219 7.55 6.70 8.78
C GLY A 219 8.84 6.85 7.99
N ALA A 220 9.95 7.21 8.65
CA ALA A 220 11.27 7.24 8.01
C ALA A 220 11.72 5.83 7.54
N GLU A 221 11.40 4.79 8.31
CA GLU A 221 11.71 3.40 7.93
C GLU A 221 10.83 2.91 6.77
N VAL A 222 9.53 3.25 6.76
CA VAL A 222 8.62 2.95 5.64
C VAL A 222 9.08 3.69 4.36
N LEU A 223 9.51 4.94 4.47
CA LEU A 223 10.07 5.71 3.36
C LEU A 223 11.39 5.11 2.84
N ALA A 224 12.29 4.70 3.74
CA ALA A 224 13.53 4.03 3.38
C ALA A 224 13.27 2.67 2.70
N GLY A 225 12.30 1.91 3.20
CA GLY A 225 11.84 0.66 2.59
C GLY A 225 11.22 0.86 1.21
N LEU A 226 10.47 1.96 0.99
CA LEU A 226 9.92 2.32 -0.31
C LEU A 226 11.05 2.67 -1.29
N ALA A 227 12.01 3.51 -0.87
CA ALA A 227 13.17 3.86 -1.66
C ALA A 227 14.00 2.61 -2.03
N LEU A 228 14.20 1.69 -1.08
CA LEU A 228 14.90 0.43 -1.31
C LEU A 228 14.15 -0.47 -2.30
N SER A 229 12.84 -0.62 -2.16
CA SER A 229 12.01 -1.42 -3.08
C SER A 229 12.09 -0.86 -4.50
N LEU A 230 11.93 0.46 -4.68
CA LEU A 230 12.08 1.12 -5.98
C LEU A 230 13.49 1.00 -6.56
N PHE A 231 14.54 1.06 -5.73
CA PHE A 231 15.93 0.86 -6.15
C PHE A 231 16.18 -0.58 -6.62
N VAL A 232 15.72 -1.59 -5.86
CA VAL A 232 15.84 -3.01 -6.24
C VAL A 232 15.03 -3.28 -7.52
N GLN A 233 13.80 -2.78 -7.62
CA GLN A 233 13.00 -2.86 -8.85
C GLN A 233 13.74 -2.24 -10.04
N HIS A 234 14.36 -1.06 -9.88
CA HIS A 234 15.17 -0.43 -10.93
C HIS A 234 16.39 -1.27 -11.35
N ARG A 235 17.07 -1.92 -10.39
CA ARG A 235 18.19 -2.83 -10.66
C ARG A 235 17.74 -4.08 -11.43
N LEU A 236 16.66 -4.72 -10.99
CA LEU A 236 16.09 -5.89 -11.65
C LEU A 236 15.64 -5.58 -13.08
N VAL A 237 14.99 -4.43 -13.30
CA VAL A 237 14.56 -4.00 -14.64
C VAL A 237 15.75 -3.73 -15.58
N ARG A 238 16.87 -3.19 -15.08
CA ARG A 238 18.08 -3.01 -15.91
C ARG A 238 18.65 -4.33 -16.42
N ALA A 239 18.57 -5.40 -15.63
CA ALA A 239 19.06 -6.73 -16.02
C ALA A 239 18.17 -7.44 -17.06
N LEU A 240 17.00 -6.88 -17.41
CA LEU A 240 16.04 -7.44 -18.37
C LEU A 240 16.07 -6.74 -19.74
N GLU A 241 16.82 -5.64 -19.90
CA GLU A 241 17.06 -5.00 -21.19
C GLU A 241 18.37 -5.54 -21.77
N LEU A 242 18.34 -6.06 -23.01
CA LEU A 242 19.56 -6.35 -23.76
C LEU A 242 20.31 -5.03 -23.99
N GLU A 243 21.57 -4.95 -23.55
CA GLU A 243 22.45 -3.85 -23.94
C GLU A 243 22.63 -3.85 -25.47
N LYS A 244 22.66 -2.66 -26.06
CA LYS A 244 22.86 -2.43 -27.49
C LYS A 244 24.32 -2.20 -27.81
#